data_AF-A0A955X330-F1
#
_entry.id   AF-A0A955X330-F1
#
_cell.length_a   1.000
_cell.length_b   1.000
_cell.length_c   1.000
_cell.angle_alpha   90.00
_cell.angle_beta   90.00
_cell.angle_gamma   90.00
#
_symmetry.space_group_name_H-M   'P 1'
#
loop_
_entity.id
_entity.type
_entity.pdbx_description
1 polymer ?
#
loop_
_entity_poly.entity_id
_entity_poly.type
_entity_poly.pdbx_seq_one_letter_code
_entity_poly.pdbx_strand_id
1 'polypeptide(L)'
;MLTAQQDDDQLMRLVAAGATPAFRPLVDRHDRAARAYAARRLGQASLADEVVQSTWTEVFRYASRYEGTGRFRAFLFTILRRQCLMAQRARGRREAVALGDHEPAFIEGIEASVADRQAWARVHAVLPRLSAPHRAALELR
;
A
#
# COMPACT_ATOMS: atom_id res chain seq x y z
N MET A 1 26.13 -21.36 -11.89
CA MET A 1 24.79 -21.42 -11.25
C MET A 1 24.17 -20.05 -11.36
N LEU A 2 23.19 -19.89 -12.27
CA LEU A 2 22.67 -18.61 -12.73
C LEU A 2 21.35 -18.29 -11.99
N THR A 3 21.38 -17.63 -10.84
CA THR A 3 20.14 -17.07 -10.26
C THR A 3 19.83 -15.79 -11.02
N ALA A 4 19.13 -15.92 -12.14
CA ALA A 4 18.53 -14.79 -12.83
C ALA A 4 17.73 -13.98 -11.80
N GLN A 5 18.14 -12.75 -11.56
CA GLN A 5 17.49 -11.86 -10.61
C GLN A 5 16.07 -11.60 -11.14
N GLN A 6 15.08 -12.33 -10.62
CA GLN A 6 13.69 -12.13 -11.00
C GLN A 6 13.32 -10.68 -10.69
N ASP A 7 12.84 -9.96 -11.69
CA ASP A 7 12.35 -8.60 -11.55
C ASP A 7 11.14 -8.57 -10.60
N ASP A 8 10.97 -7.47 -9.88
CA ASP A 8 9.92 -7.34 -8.85
C ASP A 8 8.52 -7.55 -9.44
N ASP A 9 8.34 -7.16 -10.69
CA ASP A 9 7.09 -7.38 -11.42
C ASP A 9 6.81 -8.85 -11.71
N GLN A 10 7.84 -9.62 -12.03
CA GLN A 10 7.70 -11.05 -12.22
C GLN A 10 7.32 -11.73 -10.90
N LEU A 11 7.95 -11.32 -9.80
CA LEU A 11 7.61 -11.81 -8.47
C LEU A 11 6.15 -11.47 -8.13
N MET A 12 5.69 -10.25 -8.40
CA MET A 12 4.29 -9.88 -8.17
C MET A 12 3.30 -10.66 -9.03
N ARG A 13 3.63 -10.95 -10.31
CA ARG A 13 2.79 -11.81 -11.15
C ARG A 13 2.69 -13.24 -10.60
N LEU A 14 3.79 -13.77 -10.04
CA LEU A 14 3.78 -15.07 -9.39
C LEU A 14 2.90 -15.06 -8.13
N VAL A 15 3.00 -14.00 -7.30
CA VAL A 15 2.14 -13.83 -6.13
C VAL A 15 0.67 -13.71 -6.53
N ALA A 16 0.36 -12.96 -7.60
CA ALA A 16 -0.99 -12.85 -8.16
C ALA A 16 -1.56 -14.20 -8.61
N ALA A 17 -0.70 -15.09 -9.13
CA ALA A 17 -1.04 -16.46 -9.51
C ALA A 17 -1.09 -17.44 -8.32
N GLY A 18 -0.91 -16.98 -7.08
CA GLY A 18 -1.00 -17.79 -5.87
C GLY A 18 0.32 -18.40 -5.39
N ALA A 19 1.45 -18.10 -6.05
CA ALA A 19 2.76 -18.53 -5.58
C ALA A 19 3.25 -17.62 -4.44
N THR A 20 2.69 -17.81 -3.24
CA THR A 20 3.04 -17.09 -2.01
C THR A 20 4.55 -17.00 -1.73
N PRO A 21 5.39 -18.03 -2.01
CA PRO A 21 6.83 -17.92 -1.81
C PRO A 21 7.51 -16.79 -2.61
N ALA A 22 6.94 -16.37 -3.73
CA ALA A 22 7.45 -15.25 -4.53
C ALA A 22 7.28 -13.88 -3.85
N PHE A 23 6.50 -13.80 -2.76
CA PHE A 23 6.34 -12.56 -2.00
C PHE A 23 7.55 -12.26 -1.12
N ARG A 24 8.23 -13.28 -0.60
CA ARG A 24 9.34 -13.11 0.35
C ARG A 24 10.50 -12.29 -0.21
N PRO A 25 10.98 -12.52 -1.46
CA PRO A 25 12.03 -11.70 -2.04
C PRO A 25 11.65 -10.22 -2.20
N LEU A 26 10.36 -9.91 -2.44
CA LEU A 26 9.89 -8.52 -2.50
C LEU A 26 10.02 -7.83 -1.14
N VAL A 27 9.62 -8.53 -0.06
CA VAL A 27 9.77 -8.04 1.31
C VAL A 27 11.25 -7.81 1.61
N ASP A 28 12.09 -8.83 1.42
CA ASP A 28 13.53 -8.74 1.76
C ASP A 28 14.24 -7.59 1.02
N ARG A 29 13.85 -7.29 -0.23
CA ARG A 29 14.44 -6.21 -1.03
C ARG A 29 14.04 -4.81 -0.58
N HIS A 30 12.77 -4.61 -0.19
CA HIS A 30 12.23 -3.25 0.00
C HIS A 30 11.88 -2.89 1.45
N ASP A 31 11.84 -3.86 2.37
CA ASP A 31 11.40 -3.64 3.75
C ASP A 31 12.26 -2.60 4.48
N ARG A 32 13.58 -2.65 4.30
CA ARG A 32 14.50 -1.65 4.87
C ARG A 32 14.18 -0.23 4.39
N ALA A 33 13.90 -0.05 3.10
CA ALA A 33 13.57 1.25 2.54
C ALA A 33 12.19 1.75 3.00
N ALA A 34 11.21 0.84 3.09
CA ALA A 34 9.88 1.13 3.61
C ALA A 34 9.93 1.57 5.09
N ARG A 35 10.66 0.85 5.93
CA ARG A 35 10.87 1.23 7.35
C ARG A 35 11.57 2.57 7.48
N ALA A 36 12.63 2.81 6.73
CA ALA A 36 13.33 4.10 6.76
C ALA A 36 12.41 5.27 6.38
N TYR A 37 11.54 5.09 5.38
CA TYR A 37 10.55 6.09 4.99
C TYR A 37 9.50 6.31 6.09
N ALA A 38 8.92 5.23 6.62
CA ALA A 38 7.90 5.30 7.66
C ALA A 38 8.44 5.94 8.95
N ALA A 39 9.64 5.56 9.37
CA ALA A 39 10.32 6.11 10.55
C ALA A 39 10.53 7.63 10.42
N ARG A 40 11.03 8.09 9.25
CA ARG A 40 11.19 9.52 8.96
C ARG A 40 9.85 10.27 8.98
N ARG A 41 8.77 9.64 8.50
CA ARG A 41 7.45 10.28 8.41
C ARG A 41 6.70 10.30 9.74
N LEU A 42 6.89 9.30 10.59
CA LEU A 42 6.08 9.09 11.80
C LEU A 42 6.80 9.49 13.09
N GLY A 43 8.14 9.55 13.08
CA GLY A 43 8.95 9.93 14.24
C GLY A 43 8.89 8.94 15.40
N GLN A 44 8.25 7.78 15.22
CA GLN A 44 8.07 6.75 16.24
C GLN A 44 8.30 5.37 15.61
N ALA A 45 9.27 4.62 16.15
CA ALA A 45 9.69 3.33 15.59
C ALA A 45 8.58 2.27 15.61
N SER A 46 7.88 2.12 16.74
CA SER A 46 6.78 1.14 16.87
C SER A 46 5.67 1.39 15.85
N LEU A 47 5.24 2.64 15.69
CA LEU A 47 4.22 3.01 14.72
C LEU A 47 4.70 2.82 13.27
N ALA A 48 5.99 3.03 13.00
CA ALA A 48 6.57 2.75 11.70
C ALA A 48 6.52 1.26 11.35
N ASP A 49 6.83 0.39 12.31
CA ASP A 49 6.78 -1.06 12.11
C ASP A 49 5.35 -1.56 11.85
N GLU A 50 4.37 -1.08 12.61
CA GLU A 50 2.95 -1.37 12.39
C GLU A 50 2.47 -0.94 11.00
N VAL A 51 2.87 0.25 10.57
CA VAL A 51 2.52 0.80 9.25
C VAL A 51 3.16 -0.01 8.12
N VAL A 52 4.42 -0.42 8.27
CA VAL A 52 5.11 -1.24 7.27
C VAL A 52 4.48 -2.63 7.18
N GLN A 53 4.16 -3.26 8.31
CA GLN A 53 3.45 -4.55 8.32
C GLN A 53 2.08 -4.44 7.64
N SER A 54 1.31 -3.40 7.94
CA SER A 54 0.03 -3.13 7.29
C SER A 54 0.18 -2.89 5.79
N THR A 55 1.25 -2.21 5.39
CA THR A 55 1.58 -1.97 3.98
C THR A 55 1.82 -3.29 3.25
N TRP A 56 2.63 -4.19 3.79
CA TRP A 56 2.87 -5.49 3.16
C TRP A 56 1.61 -6.36 3.06
N THR A 57 0.76 -6.32 4.08
CA THR A 57 -0.56 -6.99 4.05
C THR A 57 -1.42 -6.46 2.90
N GLU A 58 -1.46 -5.15 2.69
CA GLU A 58 -2.20 -4.53 1.59
C GLU A 58 -1.58 -4.84 0.22
N VAL A 59 -0.25 -4.79 0.09
CA VAL A 59 0.45 -5.17 -1.15
C VAL A 59 0.09 -6.60 -1.55
N PHE A 60 0.10 -7.54 -0.59
CA PHE A 60 -0.29 -8.92 -0.84
C PHE A 60 -1.77 -9.02 -1.27
N ARG A 61 -2.68 -8.31 -0.59
CA ARG A 61 -4.11 -8.28 -0.94
C ARG A 61 -4.37 -7.74 -2.34
N TYR A 62 -3.59 -6.74 -2.77
CA TYR A 62 -3.72 -6.12 -4.08
C TYR A 62 -2.90 -6.81 -5.17
N ALA A 63 -2.17 -7.89 -4.87
CA ALA A 63 -1.30 -8.55 -5.84
C ALA A 63 -2.04 -9.00 -7.09
N SER A 64 -3.26 -9.54 -6.97
CA SER A 64 -4.08 -9.97 -8.10
C SER A 64 -4.52 -8.84 -9.04
N ARG A 65 -4.44 -7.58 -8.60
CA ARG A 65 -4.78 -6.39 -9.40
C ARG A 65 -3.55 -5.68 -9.95
N TYR A 66 -2.36 -6.21 -9.69
CA TYR A 66 -1.11 -5.61 -10.13
C TYR A 66 -0.82 -6.01 -11.59
N GLU A 67 -0.78 -5.02 -12.48
CA GLU A 67 -0.65 -5.25 -13.93
C GLU A 67 0.80 -5.47 -14.41
N GLY A 68 1.81 -5.23 -13.56
CA GLY A 68 3.22 -5.47 -13.92
C GLY A 68 3.78 -4.50 -14.97
N THR A 69 3.71 -3.21 -14.68
CA THR A 69 4.09 -2.10 -15.60
C THR A 69 5.49 -1.52 -15.37
N GLY A 70 6.38 -2.24 -14.70
CA GLY A 70 7.72 -1.84 -14.29
C GLY A 70 7.76 -0.93 -13.08
N ARG A 71 6.70 -0.90 -12.27
CA ARG A 71 6.43 0.17 -11.29
C ARG A 71 6.18 -0.34 -9.87
N PHE A 72 6.66 -1.54 -9.53
CA PHE A 72 6.39 -2.15 -8.22
C PHE A 72 6.77 -1.23 -7.06
N ARG A 73 7.94 -0.59 -7.14
CA ARG A 73 8.39 0.36 -6.12
C ARG A 73 7.42 1.54 -5.97
N ALA A 74 6.95 2.13 -7.07
CA ALA A 74 5.98 3.23 -7.01
C ALA A 74 4.65 2.77 -6.39
N PHE A 75 4.20 1.57 -6.73
CA PHE A 75 3.02 0.93 -6.15
C PHE A 75 3.16 0.74 -4.63
N LEU A 76 4.26 0.13 -4.16
CA LEU A 76 4.56 -0.05 -2.75
C LEU A 76 4.54 1.27 -1.97
N PHE A 77 5.25 2.29 -2.47
CA PHE A 77 5.36 3.58 -1.78
C PHE A 77 4.05 4.38 -1.82
N THR A 78 3.17 4.15 -2.79
CA THR A 78 1.82 4.73 -2.81
C THR A 78 0.99 4.20 -1.65
N ILE A 79 1.01 2.88 -1.42
CA ILE A 79 0.32 2.26 -0.28
C ILE A 79 0.94 2.73 1.03
N LEU A 80 2.27 2.70 1.14
CA LEU A 80 3.00 3.10 2.35
C LEU A 80 2.69 4.55 2.74
N ARG A 81 2.71 5.48 1.78
CA ARG A 81 2.36 6.89 2.02
C ARG A 81 0.93 7.03 2.54
N ARG A 82 -0.03 6.31 1.95
CA ARG A 82 -1.43 6.30 2.43
C ARG A 82 -1.49 5.86 3.89
N GLN A 83 -0.81 4.77 4.23
CA GLN A 83 -0.79 4.21 5.59
C GLN A 83 -0.13 5.18 6.60
N CYS A 84 1.00 5.79 6.25
CA CYS A 84 1.62 6.82 7.10
C CYS A 84 0.66 8.01 7.35
N LEU A 85 -0.04 8.50 6.32
CA LEU A 85 -1.00 9.59 6.47
C LEU A 85 -2.18 9.21 7.38
N MET A 86 -2.68 7.97 7.27
CA MET A 86 -3.75 7.47 8.13
C MET A 86 -3.28 7.38 9.59
N ALA A 87 -2.06 6.87 9.83
CA ALA A 87 -1.47 6.80 11.15
C ALA A 87 -1.25 8.19 11.78
N GLN A 88 -0.73 9.16 11.01
CA GLN A 88 -0.59 10.55 11.47
C GLN A 88 -1.93 11.16 11.87
N ARG A 89 -2.97 11.01 11.04
CA ARG A 89 -4.32 11.53 11.35
C ARG A 89 -4.92 10.87 12.58
N ALA A 90 -4.73 9.56 12.74
CA ALA A 90 -5.21 8.84 13.93
C ALA A 90 -4.52 9.33 15.20
N ARG A 91 -3.20 9.59 15.12
CA ARG A 91 -2.43 10.17 16.22
C ARG A 91 -2.92 11.58 16.58
N GLY A 92 -3.04 12.48 15.59
CA GLY A 92 -3.52 13.84 15.82
C GLY A 92 -4.92 13.88 16.44
N ARG A 93 -5.83 12.97 16.06
CA ARG A 93 -7.14 12.85 16.73
C ARG A 93 -7.02 12.38 18.18
N ARG A 94 -6.17 11.41 18.47
CA ARG A 94 -5.94 10.94 19.86
C ARG A 94 -5.33 12.04 20.71
N GLU A 95 -4.38 12.79 20.17
CA GLU A 95 -3.77 13.93 20.83
C GLU A 95 -4.80 15.06 21.05
N ALA A 96 -5.61 15.41 20.06
CA ALA A 96 -6.66 16.42 20.21
C ALA A 96 -7.74 16.03 21.25
N VAL A 97 -8.15 14.75 21.28
CA VAL A 97 -9.06 14.23 22.31
C VAL A 97 -8.39 14.22 23.69
N ALA A 98 -7.09 13.95 23.76
CA ALA A 98 -6.35 13.93 25.02
C ALA A 98 -6.04 15.33 25.56
N LEU A 99 -5.87 16.33 24.68
CA LEU A 99 -5.45 17.68 25.06
C LEU A 99 -6.61 18.68 25.18
N GLY A 100 -7.79 18.36 24.65
CA GLY A 100 -8.89 19.32 24.55
C GLY A 100 -8.57 20.41 23.52
N ASP A 101 -8.93 20.15 22.26
CA ASP A 101 -8.87 21.07 21.11
C ASP A 101 -7.53 21.75 20.82
N HIS A 102 -6.72 21.15 19.94
CA HIS A 102 -5.81 21.91 19.07
C HIS A 102 -5.66 21.27 17.68
N GLU A 103 -5.79 22.12 16.64
CA GLU A 103 -5.70 21.83 15.21
C GLU A 103 -4.40 21.06 14.83
N PRO A 104 -4.49 19.99 14.01
CA PRO A 104 -3.33 19.19 13.66
C PRO A 104 -2.42 19.88 12.62
N ALA A 105 -1.12 19.94 12.91
CA ALA A 105 -0.09 20.50 12.03
C ALA A 105 0.01 19.77 10.67
N PHE A 106 0.01 20.56 9.60
CA PHE A 106 0.17 20.11 8.21
C PHE A 106 1.66 19.89 7.89
N ILE A 107 2.05 18.70 7.43
CA ILE A 107 3.42 18.43 6.95
C ILE A 107 3.40 18.18 5.43
N GLU A 108 3.86 19.17 4.68
CA GLU A 108 4.05 19.16 3.23
C GLU A 108 5.38 18.50 2.80
N GLY A 109 5.40 17.92 1.59
CA GLY A 109 6.61 17.70 0.78
C GLY A 109 7.33 16.34 0.89
N ILE A 110 7.18 15.47 -0.12
CA ILE A 110 8.19 15.18 -1.18
C ILE A 110 7.39 14.79 -2.43
N GLU A 111 7.66 15.48 -3.54
CA GLU A 111 7.08 15.20 -4.85
C GLU A 111 7.66 13.91 -5.46
N ALA A 112 6.79 13.00 -5.85
CA ALA A 112 7.03 12.09 -6.96
C ALA A 112 5.89 12.33 -7.97
N SER A 113 6.18 13.14 -8.97
CA SER A 113 5.38 13.23 -10.21
C SER A 113 5.61 11.94 -11.02
N VAL A 114 4.75 11.41 -11.88
CA VAL A 114 3.75 12.00 -12.79
C VAL A 114 2.71 10.89 -13.11
N ALA A 115 1.45 11.25 -13.39
CA ALA A 115 0.47 10.48 -14.18
C ALA A 115 -0.53 9.48 -13.55
N ASP A 116 -0.81 9.47 -12.24
CA ASP A 116 -1.86 8.54 -11.73
C ASP A 116 -2.84 9.13 -10.71
N ARG A 117 -3.14 10.43 -10.84
CA ARG A 117 -4.12 11.10 -9.98
C ARG A 117 -5.56 11.01 -10.51
N GLN A 118 -5.76 10.73 -11.80
CA GLN A 118 -7.09 10.78 -12.42
C GLN A 118 -7.73 9.41 -12.71
N ALA A 119 -6.96 8.32 -12.79
CA ALA A 119 -7.51 6.99 -13.09
C ALA A 119 -8.14 6.32 -11.84
N TRP A 120 -7.47 6.37 -10.69
CA TRP A 120 -7.94 5.73 -9.45
C TRP A 120 -9.22 6.34 -8.87
N ALA A 121 -9.40 7.66 -8.99
CA ALA A 121 -10.60 8.36 -8.56
C ALA A 121 -11.83 7.99 -9.41
N ARG A 122 -11.65 7.70 -10.70
CA ARG A 122 -12.74 7.25 -11.59
C ARG A 122 -13.16 5.82 -11.29
N VAL A 123 -12.23 4.94 -10.93
CA VAL A 123 -12.53 3.55 -10.55
C VAL A 123 -13.23 3.47 -9.18
N HIS A 124 -12.82 4.27 -8.19
CA HIS A 124 -13.45 4.27 -6.87
C HIS A 124 -14.79 5.01 -6.78
N ALA A 125 -15.08 5.96 -7.68
CA ALA A 125 -16.38 6.64 -7.72
C ALA A 125 -17.53 5.75 -8.22
N VAL A 126 -17.22 4.66 -8.94
CA VAL A 126 -18.21 3.73 -9.51
C VAL A 126 -18.48 2.52 -8.59
N LEU A 127 -17.53 2.18 -7.71
CA LEU A 127 -17.63 1.00 -6.84
C LEU A 127 -18.81 0.99 -5.84
N PRO A 128 -19.34 2.11 -5.31
CA PRO A 128 -20.47 2.04 -4.38
C PRO A 128 -21.83 1.70 -5.03
N ARG A 129 -21.94 1.62 -6.36
CA ARG A 129 -23.20 1.27 -7.04
C ARG A 129 -23.29 -0.18 -7.52
N LEU A 130 -22.24 -0.99 -7.39
CA LEU A 130 -22.24 -2.35 -7.98
C LEU A 130 -21.64 -3.46 -7.10
N SER A 131 -21.63 -3.33 -5.78
CA SER A 131 -21.45 -4.52 -4.92
C SER A 131 -22.31 -4.40 -3.66
N ALA A 132 -23.35 -5.21 -3.41
CA ALA A 132 -23.81 -6.44 -4.05
C ALA A 132 -25.36 -6.55 -3.86
N PRO A 133 -26.10 -7.35 -4.66
CA PRO A 133 -26.15 -8.79 -4.39
C PRO A 133 -26.39 -9.67 -5.65
N HIS A 134 -25.38 -9.90 -6.49
CA HIS A 134 -25.44 -11.00 -7.49
C HIS A 134 -24.18 -11.88 -7.45
N ARG A 135 -23.80 -12.35 -6.25
CA ARG A 135 -23.11 -13.64 -6.11
C ARG A 135 -24.16 -14.76 -6.27
N ALA A 136 -24.64 -15.02 -7.48
CA ALA A 136 -25.60 -16.13 -7.70
C ALA A 136 -25.76 -16.63 -9.15
N ALA A 137 -24.92 -16.25 -10.12
CA ALA A 137 -25.11 -16.70 -11.53
C ALA A 137 -23.90 -17.43 -12.13
N LEU A 138 -22.92 -17.83 -11.31
CA LEU A 138 -21.81 -18.68 -11.74
C LEU A 138 -21.84 -20.05 -11.05
N GLU A 139 -23.03 -20.58 -10.83
CA GLU A 139 -23.24 -22.03 -10.69
C GLU A 139 -24.44 -22.42 -11.56
N LEU A 140 -24.18 -23.34 -12.49
CA LEU A 140 -25.09 -24.21 -13.25
C LEU A 140 -25.46 -23.81 -14.71
N ARG A 141 -25.30 -24.85 -15.54
CA ARG A 141 -25.96 -25.20 -16.82
C ARG A 141 -27.14 -24.36 -17.27
#